data_AF-A0A088T0R6-F1
#
_entry.id   AF-A0A088T0R6-F1
#
_cell.length_a   1.000
_cell.length_b   1.000
_cell.length_c   1.000
_cell.angle_alpha   90.00
_cell.angle_beta   90.00
_cell.angle_gamma   90.00
#
_symmetry.space_group_name_H-M   'P 1'
#
loop_
_entity.id
_entity.type
_entity.pdbx_description
1 polymer ?
#
loop_
_entity_poly.entity_id
_entity_poly.type
_entity_poly.pdbx_seq_one_letter_code
_entity_poly.pdbx_strand_id
1 'polypeptide(L)'
;MNYKFESDIQKLKYEVLKQAALVGFSDNQNINRDEIAEGIIPGPKPTFRCCIYKERTIIKERLLYALNEKDDEHIIKVIEPACDQCPIDRYTITNSCRGCIARSCQNACPVNAICIVQGRAYINQEKCVECGRCEEACQFNAISDTKRPCKRSCPVDAIDMDENKIAKIDYEKCISCGQCAYNCPFGAITDVTYIKSIAEKLSQNKNMYALIAPSISSQFDSVTIGQITHALKQIGFTDVIEVALGADMVIQEETKEFKNHIKNANYMTTSCCPSFVNLVEKKFPTETTNISTTVSPMVALGRFIKQLHQESTNVFIGPCMAKKEEMRRTPVKDAIDYVLTFEELRSLLGAKEIDLKTIEVDPLNNASYYGRMFAIHGGVSSSIKNYIESEDIAVEYNPVAANGAKDCIKQMTLAKNKKMAGNFLEGMVCHGGCISGPGSTTHRKKDAMSVKKYALEAKEKTTKDSLQIIDMKSVNMSRV
;
A
#
# COMPACT_ATOMS: atom_id res chain seq x y z
N MET A 1 7.95 -23.24 9.09
CA MET A 1 8.80 -22.13 8.57
C MET A 1 9.04 -21.07 9.63
N ASN A 2 10.29 -20.62 9.81
CA ASN A 2 10.60 -19.42 10.59
C ASN A 2 10.64 -18.21 9.66
N TYR A 3 9.49 -17.58 9.42
CA TYR A 3 9.46 -16.27 8.77
C TYR A 3 10.04 -15.21 9.70
N LYS A 4 10.83 -14.29 9.15
CA LYS A 4 11.23 -13.08 9.86
C LYS A 4 10.13 -12.03 9.71
N PHE A 5 9.67 -11.51 10.84
CA PHE A 5 8.66 -10.44 10.89
C PHE A 5 9.32 -9.11 11.30
N GLU A 6 8.87 -7.99 10.73
CA GLU A 6 9.38 -6.65 11.12
C GLU A 6 8.83 -6.20 12.49
N SER A 7 7.67 -6.72 12.90
CA SER A 7 7.04 -6.41 14.18
C SER A 7 6.15 -7.55 14.68
N ASP A 8 5.82 -7.54 15.97
CA ASP A 8 4.86 -8.47 16.57
C ASP A 8 3.44 -8.29 15.99
N ILE A 9 3.11 -7.10 15.51
CA ILE A 9 1.84 -6.82 14.82
C ILE A 9 1.76 -7.61 13.51
N GLN A 10 2.86 -7.62 12.76
CA GLN A 10 2.94 -8.36 11.51
C GLN A 10 2.83 -9.88 11.75
N LYS A 11 3.44 -10.38 12.83
CA LYS A 11 3.27 -11.78 13.27
C LYS A 11 1.82 -12.08 13.65
N LEU A 12 1.20 -11.21 14.45
CA LEU A 12 -0.20 -11.34 14.85
C LEU A 12 -1.14 -11.38 13.63
N LYS A 13 -0.95 -10.47 12.68
CA LYS A 13 -1.70 -10.42 11.42
C LYS A 13 -1.49 -11.72 10.63
N TYR A 14 -0.25 -12.21 10.56
CA TYR A 14 0.05 -13.46 9.88
C TYR A 14 -0.70 -14.65 10.47
N GLU A 15 -0.71 -14.82 11.79
CA GLU A 15 -1.40 -15.93 12.46
C GLU A 15 -2.91 -15.87 12.22
N VAL A 16 -3.53 -14.70 12.36
CA VAL A 16 -4.98 -14.54 12.12
C VAL A 16 -5.35 -14.85 10.67
N LEU A 17 -4.61 -14.30 9.71
CA LEU A 17 -4.86 -14.54 8.28
C LEU A 17 -4.58 -16.00 7.90
N LYS A 18 -3.57 -16.64 8.52
CA LYS A 18 -3.30 -18.08 8.32
C LYS A 18 -4.51 -18.91 8.76
N GLN A 19 -5.11 -18.60 9.90
CA GLN A 19 -6.32 -19.29 10.36
C GLN A 19 -7.51 -19.07 9.42
N ALA A 20 -7.72 -17.84 8.93
CA ALA A 20 -8.76 -17.57 7.92
C ALA A 20 -8.52 -18.32 6.59
N ALA A 21 -7.26 -18.46 6.16
CA ALA A 21 -6.90 -19.27 5.00
C ALA A 21 -7.14 -20.76 5.25
N LEU A 22 -6.80 -21.30 6.43
CA LEU A 22 -7.07 -22.69 6.81
C LEU A 22 -8.57 -23.00 6.76
N VAL A 23 -9.39 -22.10 7.30
CA VAL A 23 -10.85 -22.18 7.18
C VAL A 23 -11.27 -22.26 5.72
N GLY A 24 -10.76 -21.36 4.86
CA GLY A 24 -11.11 -21.37 3.45
C GLY A 24 -10.65 -22.62 2.69
N PHE A 25 -9.53 -23.24 3.10
CA PHE A 25 -9.09 -24.51 2.52
C PHE A 25 -9.85 -25.73 3.05
N SER A 26 -10.62 -25.60 4.13
CA SER A 26 -11.37 -26.69 4.74
C SER A 26 -12.81 -26.75 4.23
N ASP A 27 -13.38 -27.94 4.15
CA ASP A 27 -14.80 -28.13 3.82
C ASP A 27 -15.74 -27.77 4.98
N ASN A 28 -15.20 -27.56 6.18
CA ASN A 28 -15.98 -27.27 7.38
C ASN A 28 -16.12 -25.75 7.60
N GLN A 29 -17.32 -25.24 7.37
CA GLN A 29 -17.65 -23.83 7.61
C GLN A 29 -18.04 -23.52 9.06
N ASN A 30 -18.06 -24.51 9.96
CA ASN A 30 -18.37 -24.26 11.37
C ASN A 30 -17.13 -23.73 12.09
N ILE A 31 -17.03 -22.40 12.18
CA ILE A 31 -15.85 -21.72 12.72
C ILE A 31 -16.09 -21.34 14.19
N ASN A 32 -15.41 -22.00 15.11
CA ASN A 32 -15.37 -21.56 16.50
C ASN A 32 -14.28 -20.48 16.68
N ARG A 33 -14.69 -19.22 16.61
CA ARG A 33 -13.81 -18.05 16.78
C ARG A 33 -13.17 -17.98 18.16
N ASP A 34 -13.85 -18.48 19.19
CA ASP A 34 -13.28 -18.52 20.54
C ASP A 34 -12.12 -19.52 20.56
N GLU A 35 -12.30 -20.75 20.05
CA GLU A 35 -11.21 -21.74 19.96
C GLU A 35 -10.00 -21.21 19.17
N ILE A 36 -10.21 -20.54 18.03
CA ILE A 36 -9.11 -19.94 17.27
C ILE A 36 -8.41 -18.84 18.08
N ALA A 37 -9.17 -17.99 18.76
CA ALA A 37 -8.61 -16.93 19.60
C ALA A 37 -7.84 -17.49 20.81
N GLU A 38 -8.29 -18.60 21.40
CA GLU A 38 -7.58 -19.32 22.46
C GLU A 38 -6.32 -20.02 21.94
N GLY A 39 -6.34 -20.56 20.72
CA GLY A 39 -5.17 -21.14 20.09
C GLY A 39 -4.07 -20.10 19.81
N ILE A 40 -4.45 -18.90 19.35
CA ILE A 40 -3.50 -17.80 19.12
C ILE A 40 -3.06 -17.17 20.46
N ILE A 41 -3.97 -17.01 21.42
CA ILE A 41 -3.74 -16.42 22.75
C ILE A 41 -4.11 -17.44 23.84
N PRO A 42 -3.23 -18.41 24.15
CA PRO A 42 -3.52 -19.47 25.12
C PRO A 42 -3.61 -18.95 26.56
N GLY A 43 -2.90 -17.87 26.88
CA GLY A 43 -2.79 -17.36 28.24
C GLY A 43 -1.85 -18.23 29.11
N PRO A 44 -1.93 -18.12 30.46
CA PRO A 44 -2.81 -17.27 31.25
C PRO A 44 -2.36 -15.81 31.35
N LYS A 45 -1.11 -15.50 30.94
CA LYS A 45 -0.56 -14.14 30.98
C LYS A 45 -0.83 -13.41 29.65
N PRO A 46 -1.26 -12.14 29.69
CA PRO A 46 -1.34 -11.33 28.49
C PRO A 46 0.05 -11.00 27.95
N THR A 47 0.11 -10.66 26.67
CA THR A 47 1.35 -10.38 25.93
C THR A 47 1.50 -8.90 25.54
N PHE A 48 0.42 -8.22 25.15
CA PHE A 48 0.43 -6.85 24.65
C PHE A 48 -0.79 -6.00 25.09
N ARG A 49 -1.72 -6.54 25.88
CA ARG A 49 -2.82 -5.78 26.53
C ARG A 49 -2.89 -6.06 28.02
N CYS A 50 -3.84 -5.41 28.68
CA CYS A 50 -4.08 -5.54 30.12
C CYS A 50 -4.54 -6.95 30.55
N CYS A 51 -5.19 -7.72 29.67
CA CYS A 51 -5.68 -9.06 29.98
C CYS A 51 -5.87 -9.91 28.71
N ILE A 52 -5.84 -11.24 28.88
CA ILE A 52 -6.05 -12.21 27.80
C ILE A 52 -7.40 -12.03 27.11
N TYR A 53 -8.43 -11.59 27.84
CA TYR A 53 -9.76 -11.35 27.29
C TYR A 53 -9.75 -10.24 26.24
N LYS A 54 -9.03 -9.14 26.48
CA LYS A 54 -8.90 -8.04 25.51
C LYS A 54 -8.12 -8.48 24.28
N GLU A 55 -7.06 -9.28 24.45
CA GLU A 55 -6.29 -9.84 23.32
C GLU A 55 -7.15 -10.77 22.47
N ARG A 56 -7.88 -11.70 23.09
CA ARG A 56 -8.79 -12.62 22.39
C ARG A 56 -9.90 -11.86 21.67
N THR A 57 -10.46 -10.81 22.26
CA THR A 57 -11.43 -9.93 21.55
C THR A 57 -10.82 -9.27 20.32
N ILE A 58 -9.57 -8.79 20.40
CA ILE A 58 -8.86 -8.24 19.23
C ILE A 58 -8.70 -9.31 18.14
N ILE A 59 -8.35 -10.55 18.51
CA ILE A 59 -8.25 -11.66 17.55
C ILE A 59 -9.60 -11.94 16.89
N LYS A 60 -10.69 -12.04 17.68
CA LYS A 60 -12.04 -12.30 17.17
C LYS A 60 -12.51 -11.21 16.20
N GLU A 61 -12.25 -9.96 16.51
CA GLU A 61 -12.54 -8.83 15.62
C GLU A 61 -11.75 -8.89 14.31
N ARG A 62 -10.47 -9.27 14.37
CA ARG A 62 -9.68 -9.49 13.15
C ARG A 62 -10.18 -10.66 12.33
N LEU A 63 -10.60 -11.75 12.99
CA LEU A 63 -11.17 -12.92 12.32
C LEU A 63 -12.47 -12.56 11.60
N LEU A 64 -13.35 -11.74 12.21
CA LEU A 64 -14.57 -11.26 11.55
C LEU A 64 -14.28 -10.57 10.21
N TYR A 65 -13.26 -9.71 10.16
CA TYR A 65 -12.82 -9.12 8.90
C TYR A 65 -12.15 -10.14 7.97
N ALA A 66 -11.37 -11.07 8.52
CA ALA A 66 -10.64 -12.06 7.74
C ALA A 66 -11.52 -13.13 7.08
N LEU A 67 -12.68 -13.39 7.68
CA LEU A 67 -13.70 -14.34 7.21
C LEU A 67 -14.76 -13.69 6.31
N ASN A 68 -14.64 -12.38 6.04
CA ASN A 68 -15.61 -11.59 5.29
C ASN A 68 -17.03 -11.59 5.94
N GLU A 69 -17.11 -11.60 7.28
CA GLU A 69 -18.38 -11.60 8.04
C GLU A 69 -18.84 -10.18 8.46
N LYS A 70 -18.02 -9.15 8.22
CA LYS A 70 -18.35 -7.74 8.44
C LYS A 70 -18.39 -7.00 7.10
N ASP A 71 -19.18 -5.92 7.07
CA ASP A 71 -19.30 -5.07 5.89
C ASP A 71 -17.92 -4.58 5.40
N ASP A 72 -17.78 -4.53 4.08
CA ASP A 72 -16.55 -4.30 3.34
C ASP A 72 -16.58 -3.00 2.52
N GLU A 73 -17.49 -2.06 2.79
CA GLU A 73 -17.62 -0.79 2.06
C GLU A 73 -16.28 -0.07 1.84
N HIS A 74 -15.51 0.15 2.91
CA HIS A 74 -14.23 0.84 2.84
C HIS A 74 -13.02 -0.10 2.99
N ILE A 75 -11.96 0.15 2.21
CA ILE A 75 -10.76 -0.70 2.22
C ILE A 75 -9.99 -0.63 3.53
N ILE A 76 -9.83 0.56 4.11
CA ILE A 76 -9.08 0.77 5.36
C ILE A 76 -10.07 1.03 6.50
N LYS A 77 -9.93 0.31 7.60
CA LYS A 77 -10.86 0.35 8.74
C LYS A 77 -10.14 0.33 10.07
N VAL A 78 -10.85 0.73 11.12
CA VAL A 78 -10.36 0.69 12.49
C VAL A 78 -11.01 -0.46 13.25
N ILE A 79 -10.20 -1.30 13.87
CA ILE A 79 -10.62 -2.31 14.84
C ILE A 79 -10.69 -1.60 16.20
N GLU A 80 -11.88 -1.18 16.58
CA GLU A 80 -12.09 -0.36 17.78
C GLU A 80 -11.47 -0.96 19.04
N PRO A 81 -11.64 -2.26 19.37
CA PRO A 81 -11.05 -2.83 20.59
C PRO A 81 -9.52 -2.90 20.56
N ALA A 82 -8.91 -2.86 19.38
CA ALA A 82 -7.47 -2.83 19.21
C ALA A 82 -6.89 -1.42 19.34
N CYS A 83 -7.69 -0.37 19.17
CA CYS A 83 -7.28 1.01 19.36
C CYS A 83 -6.94 1.24 20.84
N ASP A 84 -5.73 1.76 21.08
CA ASP A 84 -5.29 2.10 22.44
C ASP A 84 -5.95 3.38 22.98
N GLN A 85 -6.81 4.01 22.17
CA GLN A 85 -7.40 5.31 22.49
C GLN A 85 -6.33 6.33 22.87
N CYS A 86 -5.16 6.26 22.22
CA CYS A 86 -3.91 6.93 22.61
C CYS A 86 -4.22 8.29 23.25
N PRO A 87 -4.16 8.37 24.59
CA PRO A 87 -4.44 9.61 25.25
C PRO A 87 -3.35 10.60 24.83
N ILE A 88 -3.38 11.79 25.38
CA ILE A 88 -2.35 12.83 25.31
C ILE A 88 -2.76 13.95 24.35
N ASP A 89 -3.01 15.09 24.99
CA ASP A 89 -2.95 16.39 24.37
C ASP A 89 -1.61 16.53 23.66
N ARG A 90 -1.61 16.83 22.36
CA ARG A 90 -0.45 16.63 21.49
C ARG A 90 0.87 17.14 22.07
N TYR A 91 0.86 18.27 22.77
CA TYR A 91 2.03 18.82 23.44
C TYR A 91 1.92 18.68 24.95
N THR A 92 2.88 17.96 25.55
CA THR A 92 2.97 17.80 27.01
C THR A 92 4.38 18.14 27.51
N ILE A 93 4.46 18.83 28.64
CA ILE A 93 5.74 19.13 29.29
C ILE A 93 6.24 17.88 30.03
N THR A 94 7.48 17.48 29.75
CA THR A 94 8.12 16.33 30.37
C THR A 94 8.96 16.73 31.58
N ASN A 95 9.44 15.74 32.32
CA ASN A 95 10.36 15.94 33.44
C ASN A 95 11.73 16.54 33.04
N SER A 96 12.02 16.62 31.74
CA SER A 96 13.23 17.29 31.22
C SER A 96 13.18 18.81 31.34
N CYS A 97 12.03 19.41 31.67
CA CYS A 97 11.90 20.86 31.81
C CYS A 97 12.80 21.40 32.93
N ARG A 98 13.65 22.38 32.58
CA ARG A 98 14.62 22.99 33.49
C ARG A 98 14.20 24.34 34.08
N GLY A 99 13.01 24.85 33.74
CA GLY A 99 12.55 26.12 34.28
C GLY A 99 13.33 27.34 33.82
N CYS A 100 13.76 27.34 32.56
CA CYS A 100 14.69 28.35 32.05
C CYS A 100 14.14 29.76 32.20
N ILE A 101 14.98 30.68 32.68
CA ILE A 101 14.65 32.11 32.83
C ILE A 101 14.29 32.75 31.48
N ALA A 102 14.89 32.27 30.39
CA ALA A 102 14.60 32.73 29.03
C ALA A 102 13.14 32.54 28.61
N ARG A 103 12.43 31.56 29.20
CA ARG A 103 11.00 31.27 28.94
C ARG A 103 10.63 31.23 27.45
N SER A 104 11.54 30.74 26.60
CA SER A 104 11.38 30.72 25.14
C SER A 104 10.09 30.03 24.71
N CYS A 105 9.71 28.93 25.36
CA CYS A 105 8.46 28.22 25.08
C CYS A 105 7.20 29.07 25.37
N GLN A 106 7.21 29.87 26.45
CA GLN A 106 6.11 30.77 26.79
C GLN A 106 6.02 31.91 25.77
N ASN A 107 7.14 32.56 25.46
CA ASN A 107 7.19 33.68 24.50
C ASN A 107 6.83 33.25 23.07
N ALA A 108 7.09 32.00 22.71
CA ALA A 108 6.74 31.45 21.41
C ALA A 108 5.23 31.12 21.26
N CYS A 109 4.47 31.05 22.36
CA CYS A 109 3.08 30.63 22.34
C CYS A 109 2.15 31.77 21.88
N PRO A 110 1.46 31.65 20.72
CA PRO A 110 0.62 32.73 20.19
C PRO A 110 -0.68 32.98 20.99
N VAL A 111 -1.10 31.98 21.77
CA VAL A 111 -2.38 31.96 22.51
C VAL A 111 -2.15 31.98 24.03
N ASN A 112 -0.92 32.21 24.48
CA ASN A 112 -0.54 32.25 25.89
C ASN A 112 -1.01 31.01 26.69
N ALA A 113 -0.93 29.83 26.08
CA ALA A 113 -1.29 28.56 26.71
C ALA A 113 -0.25 28.07 27.73
N ILE A 114 0.99 28.61 27.70
CA ILE A 114 2.06 28.17 28.60
C ILE A 114 2.14 29.06 29.85
N CYS A 115 2.06 28.44 31.01
CA CYS A 115 2.29 29.06 32.31
C CYS A 115 3.46 28.40 33.05
N ILE A 116 4.01 29.08 34.05
CA ILE A 116 5.08 28.54 34.90
C ILE A 116 4.47 28.21 36.26
N VAL A 117 4.54 26.94 36.66
CA VAL A 117 4.07 26.44 37.95
C VAL A 117 5.26 25.80 38.66
N GLN A 118 5.58 26.27 39.88
CA GLN A 118 6.71 25.78 40.68
C GLN A 118 8.04 25.75 39.91
N GLY A 119 8.28 26.77 39.08
CA GLY A 119 9.50 26.88 38.29
C GLY A 119 9.56 25.98 37.05
N ARG A 120 8.49 25.25 36.68
CA ARG A 120 8.42 24.47 35.43
C ARG A 120 7.33 24.97 34.52
N ALA A 121 7.50 24.77 33.21
CA ALA A 121 6.45 25.06 32.24
C ALA A 121 5.29 24.08 32.41
N TYR A 122 4.08 24.57 32.18
CA TYR A 122 2.84 23.79 32.10
C TYR A 122 2.02 24.33 30.92
N ILE A 123 1.40 23.43 30.15
CA ILE A 123 0.55 23.79 29.00
C ILE A 123 -0.91 23.67 29.45
N ASN A 124 -1.65 24.78 29.40
CA ASN A 124 -3.10 24.76 29.49
C ASN A 124 -3.66 24.24 28.16
N GLN A 125 -4.22 23.03 28.21
CA GLN A 125 -4.70 22.32 27.02
C GLN A 125 -5.99 22.91 26.45
N GLU A 126 -6.80 23.60 27.25
CA GLU A 126 -8.01 24.29 26.77
C GLU A 126 -7.66 25.49 25.87
N LYS A 127 -6.47 26.09 26.08
CA LYS A 127 -5.98 27.22 25.26
C LYS A 127 -5.07 26.76 24.12
N CYS A 128 -4.48 25.58 24.21
CA CYS A 128 -3.47 25.13 23.27
C CYS A 128 -4.08 24.86 21.88
N VAL A 129 -3.58 25.55 20.87
CA VAL A 129 -4.00 25.35 19.45
C VAL A 129 -3.08 24.37 18.69
N GLU A 130 -2.27 23.61 19.42
CA GLU A 130 -1.37 22.58 18.86
C GLU A 130 -0.42 23.06 17.72
N CYS A 131 0.00 24.33 17.78
CA CYS A 131 0.85 24.93 16.73
C CYS A 131 2.32 24.49 16.75
N GLY A 132 2.81 23.83 17.81
CA GLY A 132 4.18 23.31 17.90
C GLY A 132 5.30 24.33 18.19
N ARG A 133 5.03 25.63 18.07
CA ARG A 133 6.05 26.69 18.28
C ARG A 133 6.79 26.61 19.62
N CYS A 134 6.11 26.13 20.65
CA CYS A 134 6.72 25.98 21.98
C CYS A 134 7.72 24.81 22.06
N GLU A 135 7.46 23.72 21.32
CA GLU A 135 8.35 22.56 21.22
C GLU A 135 9.60 22.94 20.43
N GLU A 136 9.44 23.57 19.27
CA GLU A 136 10.55 24.10 18.46
C GLU A 136 11.43 25.11 19.23
N ALA A 137 10.83 25.94 20.09
CA ALA A 137 11.55 26.91 20.91
C ALA A 137 12.26 26.29 22.14
N CYS A 138 11.99 25.03 22.47
CA CYS A 138 12.51 24.40 23.68
C CYS A 138 13.91 23.81 23.46
N GLN A 139 14.94 24.54 23.88
CA GLN A 139 16.35 24.10 23.76
C GLN A 139 16.68 22.79 24.50
N PHE A 140 15.83 22.36 25.44
CA PHE A 140 16.01 21.13 26.22
C PHE A 140 15.15 19.96 25.73
N ASN A 141 14.40 20.12 24.63
CA ASN A 141 13.43 19.13 24.13
C ASN A 141 12.50 18.63 25.24
N ALA A 142 12.09 19.53 26.13
CA ALA A 142 11.28 19.22 27.29
C ALA A 142 9.78 19.22 27.00
N ILE A 143 9.38 19.51 25.76
CA ILE A 143 7.99 19.45 25.31
C ILE A 143 7.90 18.29 24.33
N SER A 144 7.08 17.29 24.65
CA SER A 144 6.89 16.13 23.79
C SER A 144 5.76 16.39 22.80
N ASP A 145 6.04 16.26 21.49
CA ASP A 145 5.01 16.11 20.45
C ASP A 145 4.60 14.64 20.37
N THR A 146 3.40 14.35 20.88
CA THR A 146 2.79 13.02 20.92
C THR A 146 1.72 12.87 19.84
N LYS A 147 1.92 13.48 18.65
CA LYS A 147 1.03 13.26 17.51
C LYS A 147 0.88 11.76 17.22
N ARG A 148 -0.37 11.28 17.30
CA ARG A 148 -0.72 9.87 17.04
C ARG A 148 -0.07 9.36 15.75
N PRO A 149 0.60 8.19 15.75
CA PRO A 149 1.27 7.66 14.56
C PRO A 149 0.37 7.56 13.32
N CYS A 150 -0.89 7.14 13.50
CA CYS A 150 -1.87 7.08 12.41
C CYS A 150 -2.14 8.47 11.79
N LYS A 151 -2.41 9.50 12.61
CA LYS A 151 -2.61 10.89 12.15
C LYS A 151 -1.34 11.49 11.56
N ARG A 152 -0.16 11.15 12.09
CA ARG A 152 1.14 11.60 11.55
C ARG A 152 1.45 10.97 10.19
N SER A 153 1.07 9.71 9.99
CA SER A 153 1.31 8.96 8.75
C SER A 153 0.32 9.29 7.63
N CYS A 154 -0.86 9.83 7.96
CA CYS A 154 -1.87 10.18 6.98
C CYS A 154 -1.47 11.45 6.20
N PRO A 155 -1.26 11.38 4.87
CA PRO A 155 -0.76 12.53 4.11
C PRO A 155 -1.85 13.55 3.74
N VAL A 156 -3.11 13.18 3.95
CA VAL A 156 -4.30 13.97 3.60
C VAL A 156 -5.13 14.33 4.85
N ASP A 157 -4.56 14.13 6.04
CA ASP A 157 -5.18 14.43 7.34
C ASP A 157 -6.61 13.84 7.47
N ALA A 158 -6.82 12.64 6.94
CA ALA A 158 -8.09 11.91 6.96
C ALA A 158 -8.34 11.12 8.25
N ILE A 159 -7.49 11.26 9.28
CA ILE A 159 -7.66 10.52 10.55
C ILE A 159 -7.91 11.52 11.65
N ASP A 160 -9.04 11.34 12.32
CA ASP A 160 -9.44 12.07 13.51
C ASP A 160 -9.80 11.14 14.67
N MET A 161 -10.37 11.70 15.73
CA MET A 161 -10.82 10.96 16.91
C MET A 161 -12.32 11.16 17.12
N ASP A 162 -13.00 10.10 17.52
CA ASP A 162 -14.38 10.20 18.01
C ASP A 162 -14.42 10.67 19.48
N GLU A 163 -15.63 10.75 20.04
CA GLU A 163 -15.88 11.12 21.43
C GLU A 163 -15.18 10.20 22.45
N ASN A 164 -14.93 8.94 22.07
CA ASN A 164 -14.25 7.93 22.89
C ASN A 164 -12.74 7.88 22.63
N LYS A 165 -12.19 8.86 21.89
CA LYS A 165 -10.78 8.93 21.48
C LYS A 165 -10.33 7.75 20.61
N ILE A 166 -11.26 7.02 20.00
CA ILE A 166 -10.96 5.97 19.02
C ILE A 166 -10.64 6.66 17.69
N ALA A 167 -9.69 6.10 16.94
CA ALA A 167 -9.37 6.65 15.62
C ALA A 167 -10.58 6.50 14.68
N LYS A 168 -10.97 7.60 14.03
CA LYS A 168 -12.02 7.65 13.01
C LYS A 168 -11.41 8.09 11.69
N ILE A 169 -11.77 7.41 10.61
CA ILE A 169 -11.29 7.73 9.25
C ILE A 169 -12.37 8.58 8.56
N ASP A 170 -11.98 9.74 8.06
CA ASP A 170 -12.76 10.55 7.13
C ASP A 170 -12.56 9.98 5.72
N TYR A 171 -13.56 9.21 5.26
CA TYR A 171 -13.50 8.52 3.97
C TYR A 171 -13.60 9.46 2.77
N GLU A 172 -14.15 10.66 2.94
CA GLU A 172 -14.15 11.69 1.89
C GLU A 172 -12.73 12.16 1.61
N LYS A 173 -11.89 12.31 2.64
CA LYS A 173 -10.46 12.67 2.47
C LYS A 173 -9.56 11.49 2.16
N CYS A 174 -9.88 10.29 2.65
CA CYS A 174 -9.00 9.13 2.57
C CYS A 174 -8.65 8.74 1.12
N ILE A 175 -7.36 8.49 0.86
CA ILE A 175 -6.85 8.04 -0.46
C ILE A 175 -6.49 6.53 -0.47
N SER A 176 -6.96 5.79 0.53
CA SER A 176 -6.76 4.34 0.72
C SER A 176 -5.32 3.83 0.70
N CYS A 177 -4.34 4.71 0.93
CA CYS A 177 -2.91 4.37 0.80
C CYS A 177 -2.36 3.44 1.88
N GLY A 178 -3.13 3.09 2.91
CA GLY A 178 -2.77 2.11 3.94
C GLY A 178 -1.60 2.49 4.87
N GLN A 179 -0.98 3.67 4.71
CA GLN A 179 0.15 4.10 5.54
C GLN A 179 -0.20 4.14 7.04
N CYS A 180 -1.44 4.44 7.38
CA CYS A 180 -1.93 4.40 8.76
C CYS A 180 -2.11 2.99 9.30
N ALA A 181 -2.42 2.00 8.46
CA ALA A 181 -2.47 0.59 8.84
C ALA A 181 -1.08 0.07 9.19
N TYR A 182 -0.10 0.35 8.32
CA TYR A 182 1.29 -0.04 8.53
C TYR A 182 1.93 0.63 9.75
N ASN A 183 1.75 1.95 9.92
CA ASN A 183 2.41 2.71 10.99
C ASN A 183 1.67 2.68 12.34
N CYS A 184 0.54 1.98 12.48
CA CYS A 184 -0.17 1.89 13.75
C CYS A 184 0.56 0.90 14.68
N PRO A 185 1.20 1.35 15.79
CA PRO A 185 1.94 0.45 16.68
C PRO A 185 1.05 -0.48 17.50
N PHE A 186 -0.28 -0.27 17.45
CA PHE A 186 -1.27 -1.12 18.10
C PHE A 186 -1.94 -2.10 17.13
N GLY A 187 -1.63 -2.00 15.83
CA GLY A 187 -2.28 -2.76 14.76
C GLY A 187 -3.78 -2.45 14.64
N ALA A 188 -4.24 -1.33 15.19
CA ALA A 188 -5.67 -1.03 15.29
C ALA A 188 -6.32 -0.67 13.94
N ILE A 189 -5.52 -0.39 12.92
CA ILE A 189 -6.01 -0.07 11.58
C ILE A 189 -5.66 -1.25 10.66
N THR A 190 -6.63 -1.74 9.92
CA THR A 190 -6.48 -2.90 9.03
C THR A 190 -7.07 -2.61 7.66
N ASP A 191 -6.68 -3.42 6.68
CA ASP A 191 -7.29 -3.48 5.37
C ASP A 191 -8.29 -4.64 5.26
N VAL A 192 -9.26 -4.53 4.33
CA VAL A 192 -10.12 -5.64 3.89
C VAL A 192 -9.25 -6.76 3.33
N THR A 193 -9.59 -8.02 3.57
CA THR A 193 -8.88 -9.18 3.01
C THR A 193 -9.84 -10.09 2.27
N TYR A 194 -9.34 -10.80 1.27
CA TYR A 194 -10.08 -11.82 0.53
C TYR A 194 -9.46 -13.20 0.68
N ILE A 195 -8.58 -13.39 1.67
CA ILE A 195 -7.75 -14.59 1.80
C ILE A 195 -8.58 -15.87 1.95
N LYS A 196 -9.68 -15.81 2.72
CA LYS A 196 -10.62 -16.92 2.90
C LYS A 196 -11.30 -17.28 1.57
N SER A 197 -11.86 -16.28 0.88
CA SER A 197 -12.51 -16.47 -0.43
C SER A 197 -11.55 -17.03 -1.49
N ILE A 198 -10.29 -16.58 -1.50
CA ILE A 198 -9.25 -17.11 -2.38
C ILE A 198 -8.93 -18.57 -2.03
N ALA A 199 -8.73 -18.88 -0.75
CA ALA A 199 -8.43 -20.24 -0.29
C ALA A 199 -9.56 -21.23 -0.63
N GLU A 200 -10.83 -20.82 -0.52
CA GLU A 200 -12.00 -21.63 -0.92
C GLU A 200 -12.03 -21.90 -2.42
N LYS A 201 -11.72 -20.91 -3.25
CA LYS A 201 -11.70 -21.12 -4.71
C LYS A 201 -10.53 -21.99 -5.15
N LEU A 202 -9.38 -21.89 -4.45
CA LEU A 202 -8.23 -22.74 -4.67
C LEU A 202 -8.52 -24.20 -4.29
N SER A 203 -9.21 -24.47 -3.17
CA SER A 203 -9.60 -25.85 -2.80
C SER A 203 -10.58 -26.47 -3.80
N GLN A 204 -11.37 -25.65 -4.49
CA GLN A 204 -12.30 -26.06 -5.55
C GLN A 204 -11.65 -26.25 -6.93
N ASN A 205 -10.32 -26.11 -7.06
CA ASN A 205 -9.59 -26.20 -8.34
C ASN A 205 -10.18 -25.30 -9.44
N LYS A 206 -10.63 -24.09 -9.07
CA LYS A 206 -11.11 -23.11 -10.06
C LYS A 206 -9.95 -22.62 -10.92
N ASN A 207 -10.26 -22.18 -12.14
CA ASN A 207 -9.28 -21.60 -13.05
C ASN A 207 -8.80 -20.23 -12.52
N MET A 208 -7.74 -20.22 -11.72
CA MET A 208 -7.25 -19.06 -10.99
C MET A 208 -5.85 -18.68 -11.46
N TYR A 209 -5.67 -17.42 -11.85
CA TYR A 209 -4.38 -16.88 -12.30
C TYR A 209 -3.81 -15.93 -11.26
N ALA A 210 -2.54 -16.12 -10.88
CA ALA A 210 -1.83 -15.22 -9.99
C ALA A 210 -1.10 -14.14 -10.79
N LEU A 211 -1.45 -12.88 -10.58
CA LEU A 211 -0.81 -11.72 -11.21
C LEU A 211 0.14 -11.07 -10.21
N ILE A 212 1.44 -11.35 -10.29
CA ILE A 212 2.41 -10.93 -9.28
C ILE A 212 3.05 -9.58 -9.64
N ALA A 213 3.04 -8.63 -8.70
CA ALA A 213 3.73 -7.36 -8.85
C ALA A 213 5.28 -7.51 -8.84
N PRO A 214 6.02 -6.77 -9.68
CA PRO A 214 7.49 -6.89 -9.82
C PRO A 214 8.27 -6.60 -8.52
N SER A 215 7.65 -5.87 -7.58
CA SER A 215 8.21 -5.61 -6.25
C SER A 215 8.42 -6.89 -5.43
N ILE A 216 7.86 -8.04 -5.80
CA ILE A 216 8.01 -9.30 -5.06
C ILE A 216 9.48 -9.72 -4.90
N SER A 217 10.35 -9.32 -5.84
CA SER A 217 11.79 -9.60 -5.85
C SER A 217 12.53 -9.13 -4.59
N SER A 218 11.95 -8.21 -3.80
CA SER A 218 12.55 -7.69 -2.58
C SER A 218 11.89 -8.18 -1.29
N GLN A 219 10.81 -8.95 -1.36
CA GLN A 219 9.88 -9.20 -0.24
C GLN A 219 10.12 -10.52 0.49
N PHE A 220 10.71 -11.50 -0.21
CA PHE A 220 11.02 -12.81 0.34
C PHE A 220 12.54 -12.99 0.42
N ASP A 221 13.04 -13.18 1.65
CA ASP A 221 14.48 -13.35 1.88
C ASP A 221 14.95 -14.76 1.50
N SER A 222 16.05 -14.84 0.75
CA SER A 222 16.69 -16.10 0.35
C SER A 222 15.77 -17.03 -0.45
N VAL A 223 14.81 -16.47 -1.19
CA VAL A 223 13.89 -17.19 -2.07
C VAL A 223 13.93 -16.54 -3.44
N THR A 224 13.96 -17.34 -4.50
CA THR A 224 13.89 -16.86 -5.87
C THR A 224 12.43 -16.68 -6.31
N ILE A 225 12.17 -15.84 -7.30
CA ILE A 225 10.80 -15.65 -7.80
C ILE A 225 10.24 -16.95 -8.36
N GLY A 226 11.06 -17.77 -9.02
CA GLY A 226 10.58 -19.05 -9.55
C GLY A 226 10.15 -20.06 -8.48
N GLN A 227 10.72 -19.98 -7.27
CA GLN A 227 10.22 -20.75 -6.12
C GLN A 227 8.84 -20.28 -5.67
N ILE A 228 8.59 -18.98 -5.72
CA ILE A 228 7.26 -18.41 -5.41
C ILE A 228 6.25 -18.81 -6.49
N THR A 229 6.66 -18.76 -7.77
CA THR A 229 5.85 -19.22 -8.91
C THR A 229 5.44 -20.68 -8.72
N HIS A 230 6.40 -21.56 -8.43
CA HIS A 230 6.11 -22.97 -8.21
C HIS A 230 5.21 -23.18 -6.97
N ALA A 231 5.46 -22.46 -5.88
CA ALA A 231 4.63 -22.53 -4.68
C ALA A 231 3.17 -22.13 -4.96
N LEU A 232 2.95 -21.09 -5.76
CA LEU A 232 1.60 -20.66 -6.15
C LEU A 232 0.90 -21.74 -6.99
N LYS A 233 1.60 -22.36 -7.93
CA LYS A 233 1.06 -23.49 -8.70
C LYS A 233 0.73 -24.68 -7.80
N GLN A 234 1.63 -25.01 -6.85
CA GLN A 234 1.44 -26.09 -5.89
C GLN A 234 0.19 -25.90 -5.01
N ILE A 235 -0.15 -24.66 -4.63
CA ILE A 235 -1.36 -24.39 -3.82
C ILE A 235 -2.65 -24.29 -4.65
N GLY A 236 -2.58 -24.41 -5.99
CA GLY A 236 -3.74 -24.55 -6.87
C GLY A 236 -3.94 -23.45 -7.92
N PHE A 237 -3.03 -22.48 -8.06
CA PHE A 237 -3.12 -21.52 -9.18
C PHE A 237 -2.81 -22.21 -10.51
N THR A 238 -3.63 -21.94 -11.52
CA THR A 238 -3.50 -22.50 -12.87
C THR A 238 -2.22 -22.00 -13.55
N ASP A 239 -1.97 -20.70 -13.47
CA ASP A 239 -0.70 -20.11 -13.90
C ASP A 239 -0.38 -18.83 -13.15
N VAL A 240 0.88 -18.41 -13.27
CA VAL A 240 1.44 -17.24 -12.59
C VAL A 240 2.04 -16.33 -13.65
N ILE A 241 1.58 -15.08 -13.70
CA ILE A 241 1.99 -14.12 -14.72
C ILE A 241 2.49 -12.85 -14.03
N GLU A 242 3.63 -12.35 -14.48
CA GLU A 242 4.22 -11.12 -13.92
C GLU A 242 3.48 -9.87 -14.41
N VAL A 243 3.05 -9.01 -13.49
CA VAL A 243 2.38 -7.72 -13.78
C VAL A 243 3.28 -6.74 -14.52
N ALA A 244 4.60 -6.97 -14.52
CA ALA A 244 5.55 -6.24 -15.35
C ALA A 244 5.18 -6.29 -16.85
N LEU A 245 4.53 -7.35 -17.33
CA LEU A 245 4.00 -7.41 -18.69
C LEU A 245 2.86 -6.39 -18.90
N GLY A 246 1.96 -6.27 -17.91
CA GLY A 246 0.96 -5.20 -17.91
C GLY A 246 1.59 -3.81 -17.85
N ALA A 247 2.78 -3.67 -17.25
CA ALA A 247 3.51 -2.41 -17.27
C ALA A 247 4.05 -2.10 -18.67
N ASP A 248 4.55 -3.09 -19.40
CA ASP A 248 4.92 -2.94 -20.81
C ASP A 248 3.74 -2.47 -21.67
N MET A 249 2.56 -3.07 -21.49
CA MET A 249 1.32 -2.65 -22.15
C MET A 249 0.99 -1.18 -21.87
N VAL A 250 1.13 -0.75 -20.61
CA VAL A 250 0.87 0.63 -20.17
C VAL A 250 1.92 1.60 -20.71
N ILE A 251 3.22 1.25 -20.74
CA ILE A 251 4.27 2.10 -21.30
C ILE A 251 3.93 2.49 -22.74
N GLN A 252 3.56 1.51 -23.56
CA GLN A 252 3.21 1.75 -24.95
C GLN A 252 2.01 2.69 -25.09
N GLU A 253 0.93 2.45 -24.35
CA GLU A 253 -0.32 3.22 -24.51
C GLU A 253 -0.23 4.61 -23.87
N GLU A 254 0.33 4.70 -22.67
CA GLU A 254 0.52 5.96 -21.94
C GLU A 254 1.49 6.89 -22.68
N THR A 255 2.48 6.36 -23.42
CA THR A 255 3.35 7.18 -24.28
C THR A 255 2.60 7.77 -25.48
N LYS A 256 1.72 6.99 -26.12
CA LYS A 256 0.88 7.50 -27.23
C LYS A 256 -0.11 8.54 -26.74
N GLU A 257 -0.70 8.29 -25.57
CA GLU A 257 -1.59 9.22 -24.89
C GLU A 257 -0.85 10.53 -24.58
N PHE A 258 0.32 10.44 -23.95
CA PHE A 258 1.16 11.59 -23.63
C PHE A 258 1.43 12.49 -24.83
N LYS A 259 1.87 11.89 -25.95
CA LYS A 259 2.15 12.60 -27.21
C LYS A 259 0.95 13.40 -27.71
N ASN A 260 -0.26 12.87 -27.54
CA ASN A 260 -1.48 13.54 -28.00
C ASN A 260 -1.99 14.56 -26.98
N HIS A 261 -1.93 14.23 -25.69
CA HIS A 261 -2.38 15.09 -24.59
C HIS A 261 -1.60 16.40 -24.53
N ILE A 262 -0.27 16.33 -24.68
CA ILE A 262 0.61 17.50 -24.54
C ILE A 262 0.48 18.53 -25.67
N LYS A 263 -0.25 18.21 -26.75
CA LYS A 263 -0.61 19.17 -27.79
C LYS A 263 -1.59 20.24 -27.27
N ASN A 264 -2.43 19.88 -26.30
CA ASN A 264 -3.51 20.71 -25.79
C ASN A 264 -3.40 21.00 -24.28
N ALA A 265 -2.51 20.30 -23.57
CA ALA A 265 -2.30 20.45 -22.13
C ALA A 265 -0.84 20.70 -21.79
N ASN A 266 -0.59 21.38 -20.66
CA ASN A 266 0.77 21.70 -20.23
C ASN A 266 1.50 20.51 -19.62
N TYR A 267 0.77 19.53 -19.10
CA TYR A 267 1.35 18.33 -18.51
C TYR A 267 0.35 17.17 -18.51
N MET A 268 0.88 15.95 -18.36
CA MET A 268 0.12 14.74 -18.04
C MET A 268 0.64 14.11 -16.74
N THR A 269 -0.20 13.38 -16.03
CA THR A 269 0.19 12.63 -14.83
C THR A 269 -0.06 11.13 -15.03
N THR A 270 0.73 10.30 -14.37
CA THR A 270 0.54 8.85 -14.37
C THR A 270 -0.76 8.43 -13.69
N SER A 271 -1.35 7.31 -14.13
CA SER A 271 -2.58 6.75 -13.54
C SER A 271 -2.36 5.47 -12.71
N CYS A 272 -1.15 4.89 -12.73
CA CYS A 272 -0.91 3.54 -12.23
C CYS A 272 -0.95 3.37 -10.71
N CYS A 273 -0.74 4.46 -9.94
CA CYS A 273 -0.83 4.49 -8.48
C CYS A 273 -2.25 4.93 -8.05
N PRO A 274 -3.11 4.02 -7.57
CA PRO A 274 -4.50 4.36 -7.23
C PRO A 274 -4.59 5.42 -6.13
N SER A 275 -3.71 5.38 -5.12
CA SER A 275 -3.69 6.43 -4.10
C SER A 275 -3.29 7.81 -4.63
N PHE A 276 -2.46 7.88 -5.68
CA PHE A 276 -2.12 9.15 -6.31
C PHE A 276 -3.32 9.68 -7.11
N VAL A 277 -3.98 8.81 -7.87
CA VAL A 277 -5.23 9.13 -8.57
C VAL A 277 -6.27 9.69 -7.61
N ASN A 278 -6.53 9.00 -6.49
CA ASN A 278 -7.47 9.46 -5.45
C ASN A 278 -7.06 10.81 -4.86
N LEU A 279 -5.76 11.04 -4.69
CA LEU A 279 -5.22 12.30 -4.20
C LEU A 279 -5.50 13.44 -5.17
N VAL A 280 -5.33 13.22 -6.48
CA VAL A 280 -5.66 14.21 -7.52
C VAL A 280 -7.17 14.44 -7.55
N GLU A 281 -7.98 13.39 -7.63
CA GLU A 281 -9.45 13.47 -7.67
C GLU A 281 -10.04 14.26 -6.48
N LYS A 282 -9.53 14.02 -5.27
CA LYS A 282 -10.08 14.62 -4.04
C LYS A 282 -9.50 15.99 -3.71
N LYS A 283 -8.18 16.19 -3.90
CA LYS A 283 -7.48 17.43 -3.48
C LYS A 283 -7.26 18.41 -4.62
N PHE A 284 -7.22 17.94 -5.85
CA PHE A 284 -6.98 18.74 -7.06
C PHE A 284 -8.03 18.44 -8.14
N PRO A 285 -9.34 18.57 -7.85
CA PRO A 285 -10.41 18.18 -8.77
C PRO A 285 -10.38 18.92 -10.12
N THR A 286 -9.76 20.11 -10.17
CA THR A 286 -9.55 20.87 -11.41
C THR A 286 -8.51 20.27 -12.35
N GLU A 287 -7.68 19.35 -11.85
CA GLU A 287 -6.56 18.76 -12.58
C GLU A 287 -6.81 17.32 -13.05
N THR A 288 -8.02 16.78 -12.82
CA THR A 288 -8.35 15.38 -13.13
C THR A 288 -8.24 15.05 -14.62
N THR A 289 -8.46 16.04 -15.50
CA THR A 289 -8.29 15.90 -16.96
C THR A 289 -6.83 15.67 -17.38
N ASN A 290 -5.86 15.92 -16.49
CA ASN A 290 -4.45 15.65 -16.74
C ASN A 290 -4.02 14.27 -16.24
N ILE A 291 -4.91 13.48 -15.63
CA ILE A 291 -4.63 12.09 -15.28
C ILE A 291 -4.70 11.26 -16.55
N SER A 292 -3.64 10.50 -16.82
CA SER A 292 -3.61 9.48 -17.88
C SER A 292 -4.86 8.61 -17.82
N THR A 293 -5.52 8.49 -18.98
CA THR A 293 -6.69 7.64 -19.23
C THR A 293 -6.31 6.19 -19.49
N THR A 294 -5.02 5.89 -19.56
CA THR A 294 -4.51 4.51 -19.59
C THR A 294 -4.77 3.82 -18.24
N VAL A 295 -5.21 2.56 -18.25
CA VAL A 295 -5.40 1.75 -17.03
C VAL A 295 -4.07 1.43 -16.34
N SER A 296 -4.11 0.96 -15.08
CA SER A 296 -2.89 0.52 -14.41
C SER A 296 -2.39 -0.84 -14.95
N PRO A 297 -1.10 -1.20 -14.72
CA PRO A 297 -0.55 -2.49 -15.13
C PRO A 297 -1.33 -3.71 -14.62
N MET A 298 -1.92 -3.60 -13.43
CA MET A 298 -2.76 -4.64 -12.85
C MET A 298 -4.00 -4.88 -13.72
N VAL A 299 -4.69 -3.80 -14.09
CA VAL A 299 -5.93 -3.86 -14.87
C VAL A 299 -5.65 -4.25 -16.31
N ALA A 300 -4.58 -3.71 -16.93
CA ALA A 300 -4.15 -4.07 -18.27
C ALA A 300 -3.93 -5.58 -18.41
N LEU A 301 -3.12 -6.16 -17.50
CA LEU A 301 -2.86 -7.59 -17.52
C LEU A 301 -4.11 -8.42 -17.19
N GLY A 302 -4.94 -7.97 -16.26
CA GLY A 302 -6.20 -8.65 -15.92
C GLY A 302 -7.15 -8.76 -17.11
N ARG A 303 -7.34 -7.67 -17.87
CA ARG A 303 -8.14 -7.66 -19.09
C ARG A 303 -7.56 -8.57 -20.17
N PHE A 304 -6.25 -8.54 -20.35
CA PHE A 304 -5.57 -9.43 -21.29
C PHE A 304 -5.82 -10.91 -20.96
N ILE A 305 -5.68 -11.31 -19.69
CA ILE A 305 -5.93 -12.70 -19.27
C ILE A 305 -7.39 -13.08 -19.48
N LYS A 306 -8.36 -12.22 -19.11
CA LYS A 306 -9.79 -12.50 -19.33
C LYS A 306 -10.15 -12.59 -20.81
N GLN A 307 -9.42 -11.91 -21.68
CA GLN A 307 -9.63 -12.05 -23.12
C GLN A 307 -9.18 -13.43 -23.63
N LEU A 308 -8.07 -13.97 -23.12
CA LEU A 308 -7.60 -15.32 -23.46
C LEU A 308 -8.43 -16.40 -22.77
N HIS A 309 -8.92 -16.11 -21.57
CA HIS A 309 -9.60 -17.04 -20.68
C HIS A 309 -10.81 -16.35 -20.02
N GLN A 310 -11.95 -16.33 -20.73
CA GLN A 310 -13.14 -15.55 -20.35
C GLN A 310 -13.66 -15.83 -18.92
N GLU A 311 -13.54 -17.07 -18.45
CA GLU A 311 -13.97 -17.52 -17.12
C GLU A 311 -12.82 -17.51 -16.08
N SER A 312 -11.70 -16.82 -16.36
CA SER A 312 -10.58 -16.77 -15.43
C SER A 312 -10.92 -15.96 -14.18
N THR A 313 -10.51 -16.49 -13.02
CA THR A 313 -10.45 -15.72 -11.77
C THR A 313 -9.04 -15.17 -11.61
N ASN A 314 -8.88 -13.86 -11.74
CA ASN A 314 -7.60 -13.18 -11.65
C ASN A 314 -7.36 -12.67 -10.22
N VAL A 315 -6.26 -13.10 -9.62
CA VAL A 315 -5.82 -12.66 -8.28
C VAL A 315 -4.54 -11.85 -8.41
N PHE A 316 -4.63 -10.54 -8.21
CA PHE A 316 -3.44 -9.70 -8.12
C PHE A 316 -2.74 -9.91 -6.78
N ILE A 317 -1.41 -10.03 -6.79
CA ILE A 317 -0.60 -10.18 -5.59
C ILE A 317 0.46 -9.07 -5.56
N GLY A 318 0.39 -8.16 -4.59
CA GLY A 318 1.27 -7.00 -4.57
C GLY A 318 1.39 -6.25 -3.24
N PRO A 319 2.11 -5.13 -3.20
CA PRO A 319 2.44 -4.43 -1.95
C PRO A 319 1.39 -3.40 -1.52
N CYS A 320 0.30 -3.23 -2.29
CA CYS A 320 -0.55 -2.05 -2.17
C CYS A 320 -1.98 -2.39 -1.75
N MET A 321 -2.40 -1.87 -0.59
CA MET A 321 -3.79 -1.98 -0.11
C MET A 321 -4.77 -1.21 -1.00
N ALA A 322 -4.37 -0.07 -1.58
CA ALA A 322 -5.24 0.73 -2.44
C ALA A 322 -5.62 0.01 -3.75
N LYS A 323 -4.88 -1.03 -4.18
CA LYS A 323 -5.28 -1.86 -5.32
C LYS A 323 -6.60 -2.60 -5.06
N LYS A 324 -6.94 -2.87 -3.79
CA LYS A 324 -8.24 -3.44 -3.40
C LYS A 324 -9.40 -2.48 -3.70
N GLU A 325 -9.15 -1.17 -3.63
CA GLU A 325 -10.12 -0.15 -4.05
C GLU A 325 -10.20 -0.07 -5.57
N GLU A 326 -9.06 -0.03 -6.26
CA GLU A 326 -9.00 0.08 -7.73
C GLU A 326 -9.78 -1.05 -8.41
N MET A 327 -9.63 -2.27 -7.93
CA MET A 327 -10.39 -3.44 -8.37
C MET A 327 -11.91 -3.23 -8.33
N ARG A 328 -12.43 -2.39 -7.42
CA ARG A 328 -13.87 -2.15 -7.26
C ARG A 328 -14.39 -0.98 -8.11
N ARG A 329 -13.49 -0.20 -8.75
CA ARG A 329 -13.88 1.00 -9.49
C ARG A 329 -14.53 0.67 -10.82
N THR A 330 -15.60 1.37 -11.16
CA THR A 330 -16.15 1.36 -12.53
C THR A 330 -15.41 2.41 -13.35
N PRO A 331 -14.98 2.14 -14.60
CA PRO A 331 -15.28 0.95 -15.42
C PRO A 331 -14.30 -0.23 -15.29
N VAL A 332 -13.28 -0.19 -14.43
CA VAL A 332 -12.19 -1.19 -14.39
C VAL A 332 -12.45 -2.46 -13.57
N LYS A 333 -13.64 -2.59 -12.97
CA LYS A 333 -14.06 -3.74 -12.15
C LYS A 333 -14.13 -5.08 -12.92
N ASP A 334 -13.99 -5.03 -14.24
CA ASP A 334 -14.02 -6.18 -15.13
C ASP A 334 -12.73 -6.99 -15.12
N ALA A 335 -11.61 -6.42 -14.65
CA ALA A 335 -10.28 -6.99 -14.89
C ALA A 335 -9.76 -7.96 -13.82
N ILE A 336 -10.06 -7.69 -12.54
CA ILE A 336 -9.47 -8.36 -11.37
C ILE A 336 -10.58 -8.79 -10.42
N ASP A 337 -10.51 -10.05 -9.97
CA ASP A 337 -11.52 -10.62 -9.08
C ASP A 337 -11.10 -10.49 -7.61
N TYR A 338 -9.80 -10.63 -7.32
CA TYR A 338 -9.27 -10.46 -5.97
C TYR A 338 -7.89 -9.78 -5.96
N VAL A 339 -7.60 -9.13 -4.83
CA VAL A 339 -6.31 -8.49 -4.55
C VAL A 339 -5.77 -9.01 -3.22
N LEU A 340 -4.58 -9.56 -3.25
CA LEU A 340 -3.83 -10.11 -2.12
C LEU A 340 -2.56 -9.28 -1.90
N THR A 341 -2.29 -8.92 -0.65
CA THR A 341 -1.02 -8.29 -0.27
C THR A 341 0.09 -9.32 -0.11
N PHE A 342 1.37 -8.91 -0.09
CA PHE A 342 2.46 -9.84 0.20
C PHE A 342 2.40 -10.40 1.62
N GLU A 343 1.89 -9.63 2.58
CA GLU A 343 1.61 -10.13 3.93
C GLU A 343 0.58 -11.26 3.92
N GLU A 344 -0.52 -11.09 3.18
CA GLU A 344 -1.56 -12.10 3.03
C GLU A 344 -1.09 -13.32 2.23
N LEU A 345 -0.29 -13.13 1.17
CA LEU A 345 0.36 -14.23 0.45
C LEU A 345 1.18 -15.11 1.39
N ARG A 346 1.97 -14.50 2.28
CA ARG A 346 2.76 -15.25 3.26
C ARG A 346 1.88 -16.11 4.17
N SER A 347 0.74 -15.57 4.62
CA SER A 347 -0.24 -16.33 5.41
C SER A 347 -0.89 -17.46 4.62
N LEU A 348 -1.22 -17.23 3.35
CA LEU A 348 -1.81 -18.25 2.46
C LEU A 348 -0.85 -19.43 2.24
N LEU A 349 0.42 -19.15 1.96
CA LEU A 349 1.47 -20.18 1.85
C LEU A 349 1.72 -20.88 3.19
N GLY A 350 1.70 -20.12 4.29
CA GLY A 350 1.86 -20.65 5.64
C GLY A 350 0.72 -21.58 6.08
N ALA A 351 -0.49 -21.42 5.53
CA ALA A 351 -1.64 -22.31 5.76
C ALA A 351 -1.48 -23.66 5.04
N LYS A 352 -0.77 -23.70 3.91
CA LYS A 352 -0.41 -24.94 3.20
C LYS A 352 0.93 -25.52 3.60
N GLU A 353 1.58 -24.93 4.61
CA GLU A 353 2.88 -25.35 5.16
C GLU A 353 4.01 -25.47 4.10
N ILE A 354 3.94 -24.66 3.04
CA ILE A 354 4.89 -24.69 1.92
C ILE A 354 6.27 -24.17 2.35
N ASP A 355 7.32 -24.98 2.25
CA ASP A 355 8.69 -24.53 2.44
C ASP A 355 9.33 -24.01 1.13
N LEU A 356 9.24 -22.69 0.92
CA LEU A 356 9.82 -21.98 -0.22
C LEU A 356 11.34 -22.21 -0.42
N LYS A 357 12.10 -22.63 0.59
CA LYS A 357 13.56 -22.82 0.43
C LYS A 357 13.93 -24.14 -0.24
N THR A 358 13.06 -25.14 -0.14
CA THR A 358 13.31 -26.51 -0.61
C THR A 358 12.55 -26.85 -1.88
N ILE A 359 11.71 -25.93 -2.36
CA ILE A 359 10.85 -26.10 -3.52
C ILE A 359 11.59 -25.92 -4.84
N GLU A 360 11.08 -26.56 -5.88
CA GLU A 360 11.55 -26.42 -7.26
C GLU A 360 11.35 -25.00 -7.80
N VAL A 361 12.00 -24.70 -8.94
CA VAL A 361 12.00 -23.36 -9.54
C VAL A 361 11.27 -23.40 -10.86
N ASP A 362 10.12 -22.72 -10.93
CA ASP A 362 9.43 -22.49 -12.19
C ASP A 362 9.83 -21.13 -12.77
N PRO A 363 10.46 -21.05 -13.95
CA PRO A 363 10.92 -19.77 -14.49
C PRO A 363 9.74 -18.84 -14.77
N LEU A 364 9.88 -17.57 -14.34
CA LEU A 364 8.95 -16.49 -14.66
C LEU A 364 9.70 -15.40 -15.42
N ASN A 365 9.47 -15.31 -16.74
CA ASN A 365 10.17 -14.37 -17.60
C ASN A 365 9.31 -13.98 -18.81
N ASN A 366 8.29 -13.19 -18.55
CA ASN A 366 7.29 -12.75 -19.53
C ASN A 366 7.25 -11.23 -19.68
N ALA A 367 8.23 -10.49 -19.18
CA ALA A 367 8.22 -9.03 -19.14
C ALA A 367 9.61 -8.44 -19.40
N SER A 368 9.64 -7.18 -19.83
CA SER A 368 10.87 -6.46 -20.11
C SER A 368 11.57 -5.93 -18.85
N TYR A 369 12.82 -5.51 -19.01
CA TYR A 369 13.54 -4.72 -18.01
C TYR A 369 12.73 -3.52 -17.51
N TYR A 370 12.11 -2.77 -18.42
CA TYR A 370 11.39 -1.53 -18.11
C TYR A 370 10.07 -1.81 -17.39
N GLY A 371 9.34 -2.86 -17.78
CA GLY A 371 8.15 -3.31 -17.07
C GLY A 371 8.43 -3.65 -15.60
N ARG A 372 9.59 -4.27 -15.31
CA ARG A 372 10.01 -4.58 -13.93
C ARG A 372 10.39 -3.35 -13.11
N MET A 373 10.91 -2.32 -13.76
CA MET A 373 11.34 -1.08 -13.11
C MET A 373 10.18 -0.22 -12.59
N PHE A 374 8.93 -0.47 -13.01
CA PHE A 374 7.74 0.21 -12.49
C PHE A 374 7.57 0.13 -10.96
N ALA A 375 8.16 -0.88 -10.32
CA ALA A 375 8.07 -1.05 -8.87
C ALA A 375 8.79 0.06 -8.07
N ILE A 376 9.75 0.77 -8.68
CA ILE A 376 10.52 1.83 -8.01
C ILE A 376 10.11 3.22 -8.51
N HIS A 377 10.25 4.21 -7.64
CA HIS A 377 10.08 5.61 -8.00
C HIS A 377 11.01 6.04 -9.14
N GLY A 378 10.46 6.78 -10.12
CA GLY A 378 11.12 7.18 -11.36
C GLY A 378 11.11 6.10 -12.44
N GLY A 379 10.65 4.88 -12.09
CA GLY A 379 10.61 3.72 -12.99
C GLY A 379 9.69 3.95 -14.18
N VAL A 380 8.49 4.47 -13.95
CA VAL A 380 7.51 4.77 -15.00
C VAL A 380 8.08 5.82 -15.95
N SER A 381 8.58 6.92 -15.38
CA SER A 381 9.15 8.04 -16.13
C SER A 381 10.32 7.59 -17.02
N SER A 382 11.21 6.76 -16.47
CA SER A 382 12.37 6.22 -17.19
C SER A 382 11.98 5.26 -18.31
N SER A 383 10.90 4.49 -18.11
CA SER A 383 10.41 3.52 -19.10
C SER A 383 9.75 4.21 -20.28
N ILE A 384 8.93 5.25 -20.03
CA ILE A 384 8.35 6.09 -21.09
C ILE A 384 9.46 6.80 -21.87
N LYS A 385 10.48 7.34 -21.17
CA LYS A 385 11.64 7.95 -21.83
C LYS A 385 12.30 6.98 -22.82
N ASN A 386 12.56 5.75 -22.37
CA ASN A 386 13.19 4.76 -23.22
C ASN A 386 12.31 4.37 -24.41
N TYR A 387 10.99 4.24 -24.22
CA TYR A 387 10.07 3.92 -25.30
C TYR A 387 9.98 5.03 -26.36
N ILE A 388 10.00 6.30 -25.93
CA ILE A 388 10.08 7.46 -26.82
C ILE A 388 11.35 7.41 -27.67
N GLU A 389 12.50 7.13 -27.05
CA GLU A 389 13.80 7.04 -27.72
C GLU A 389 13.87 5.82 -28.67
N SER A 390 13.33 4.66 -28.28
CA SER A 390 13.39 3.44 -29.08
C SER A 390 12.49 3.46 -30.31
N GLU A 391 11.35 4.16 -30.24
CA GLU A 391 10.39 4.28 -31.34
C GLU A 391 10.52 5.60 -32.11
N ASP A 392 11.58 6.38 -31.86
CA ASP A 392 11.85 7.69 -32.48
C ASP A 392 10.63 8.63 -32.46
N ILE A 393 9.96 8.69 -31.29
CA ILE A 393 8.75 9.47 -31.14
C ILE A 393 9.11 10.94 -30.96
N ALA A 394 8.84 11.76 -31.98
CA ALA A 394 9.02 13.20 -31.92
C ALA A 394 8.06 13.87 -30.91
N VAL A 395 8.48 13.97 -29.64
CA VAL A 395 7.80 14.69 -28.56
C VAL A 395 8.82 15.19 -27.54
N GLU A 396 8.64 16.41 -27.03
CA GLU A 396 9.45 16.90 -25.91
C GLU A 396 9.00 16.22 -24.62
N TYR A 397 9.93 15.58 -23.91
CA TYR A 397 9.62 14.82 -22.69
C TYR A 397 10.53 15.23 -21.53
N ASN A 398 9.94 15.97 -20.59
CA ASN A 398 10.58 16.50 -19.39
C ASN A 398 9.86 15.97 -18.14
N PRO A 399 10.18 14.76 -17.66
CA PRO A 399 9.47 14.15 -16.56
C PRO A 399 9.89 14.71 -15.19
N VAL A 400 8.91 14.77 -14.29
CA VAL A 400 9.08 15.02 -12.86
C VAL A 400 8.55 13.80 -12.13
N ALA A 401 9.41 13.11 -11.41
CA ALA A 401 8.98 12.01 -10.55
C ALA A 401 8.76 12.55 -9.13
N ALA A 402 7.56 12.37 -8.58
CA ALA A 402 7.23 12.69 -7.19
C ALA A 402 7.41 11.46 -6.29
N ASN A 403 8.14 11.62 -5.19
CA ASN A 403 8.47 10.53 -4.27
C ASN A 403 7.78 10.68 -2.90
N GLY A 404 6.68 9.96 -2.73
CA GLY A 404 5.88 10.00 -1.51
C GLY A 404 4.80 11.07 -1.57
N ALA A 405 3.78 10.91 -0.72
CA ALA A 405 2.58 11.74 -0.76
C ALA A 405 2.82 13.25 -0.59
N LYS A 406 3.75 13.66 0.30
CA LYS A 406 4.09 15.07 0.51
C LYS A 406 4.66 15.71 -0.75
N ASP A 407 5.53 14.99 -1.46
CA ASP A 407 6.11 15.46 -2.71
C ASP A 407 5.07 15.45 -3.84
N CYS A 408 4.19 14.43 -3.90
CA CYS A 408 3.05 14.42 -4.82
C CYS A 408 2.17 15.67 -4.65
N ILE A 409 1.82 16.04 -3.42
CA ILE A 409 1.05 17.26 -3.12
C ILE A 409 1.82 18.50 -3.56
N LYS A 410 3.12 18.57 -3.29
CA LYS A 410 3.97 19.69 -3.71
C LYS A 410 3.99 19.84 -5.23
N GLN A 411 4.27 18.77 -5.97
CA GLN A 411 4.35 18.80 -7.43
C GLN A 411 2.98 19.10 -8.06
N MET A 412 1.89 18.50 -7.57
CA MET A 412 0.54 18.85 -8.04
C MET A 412 0.18 20.32 -7.77
N THR A 413 0.61 20.87 -6.63
CA THR A 413 0.41 22.29 -6.32
C THR A 413 1.19 23.18 -7.30
N LEU A 414 2.42 22.80 -7.66
CA LEU A 414 3.21 23.51 -8.67
C LEU A 414 2.57 23.37 -10.06
N ALA A 415 2.10 22.17 -10.43
CA ALA A 415 1.48 21.89 -11.72
C ALA A 415 0.19 22.70 -11.92
N LYS A 416 -0.70 22.70 -10.92
CA LYS A 416 -1.92 23.54 -10.89
C LYS A 416 -1.63 25.02 -11.08
N ASN A 417 -0.52 25.50 -10.53
CA ASN A 417 -0.09 26.89 -10.66
C ASN A 417 0.80 27.15 -11.90
N LYS A 418 0.95 26.18 -12.81
CA LYS A 418 1.80 26.26 -14.01
C LYS A 418 3.27 26.58 -13.71
N LYS A 419 3.76 26.12 -12.55
CA LYS A 419 5.14 26.31 -12.05
C LYS A 419 5.93 25.00 -11.97
N MET A 420 5.35 23.88 -12.39
CA MET A 420 6.07 22.61 -12.47
C MET A 420 7.10 22.68 -13.59
N ALA A 421 8.31 22.19 -13.34
CA ALA A 421 9.44 22.30 -14.26
C ALA A 421 9.37 21.35 -15.47
N GLY A 422 8.38 20.46 -15.52
CA GLY A 422 8.25 19.42 -16.53
C GLY A 422 6.83 19.26 -17.04
N ASN A 423 6.67 18.37 -18.01
CA ASN A 423 5.42 18.13 -18.74
C ASN A 423 4.84 16.73 -18.49
N PHE A 424 5.52 15.89 -17.72
CA PHE A 424 5.01 14.59 -17.29
C PHE A 424 5.26 14.40 -15.80
N LEU A 425 4.23 14.07 -15.02
CA LEU A 425 4.32 13.89 -13.56
C LEU A 425 4.05 12.43 -13.18
N GLU A 426 5.10 11.72 -12.76
CA GLU A 426 4.95 10.41 -12.12
C GLU A 426 4.62 10.60 -10.63
N GLY A 427 3.44 10.12 -10.22
CA GLY A 427 2.96 10.21 -8.86
C GLY A 427 3.01 8.88 -8.10
N MET A 428 3.95 8.75 -7.16
CA MET A 428 4.03 7.59 -6.27
C MET A 428 3.81 8.02 -4.81
N VAL A 429 2.67 7.62 -4.21
CA VAL A 429 2.31 8.01 -2.83
C VAL A 429 3.22 7.38 -1.77
N CYS A 430 3.75 6.19 -2.03
CA CYS A 430 4.68 5.51 -1.12
C CYS A 430 6.13 5.92 -1.41
N HIS A 431 6.92 6.12 -0.37
CA HIS A 431 8.31 6.56 -0.53
C HIS A 431 9.17 5.44 -1.14
N GLY A 432 9.88 5.72 -2.23
CA GLY A 432 10.64 4.75 -3.01
C GLY A 432 9.83 3.99 -4.06
N GLY A 433 8.51 4.24 -4.17
CA GLY A 433 7.61 3.53 -5.08
C GLY A 433 6.86 2.38 -4.43
N CYS A 434 6.40 1.43 -5.24
CA CYS A 434 5.58 0.30 -4.78
C CYS A 434 6.34 -0.65 -3.83
N ILE A 435 7.67 -0.71 -3.88
CA ILE A 435 8.49 -1.53 -2.98
C ILE A 435 8.21 -1.28 -1.49
N SER A 436 7.83 -0.05 -1.13
CA SER A 436 7.53 0.37 0.25
C SER A 436 6.03 0.53 0.49
N GLY A 437 5.19 -0.20 -0.26
CA GLY A 437 3.75 -0.20 -0.06
C GLY A 437 3.36 -0.80 1.29
N PRO A 438 2.24 -0.38 1.89
CA PRO A 438 1.84 -0.80 3.25
C PRO A 438 1.53 -2.30 3.38
N GLY A 439 1.35 -3.02 2.27
CA GLY A 439 1.15 -4.47 2.23
C GLY A 439 2.43 -5.25 1.89
N SER A 440 3.59 -4.59 1.91
CA SER A 440 4.91 -5.22 1.81
C SER A 440 5.26 -6.00 3.07
N THR A 441 6.07 -7.04 2.94
CA THR A 441 6.59 -7.81 4.08
C THR A 441 7.82 -7.17 4.69
N THR A 442 8.58 -6.40 3.90
CA THR A 442 9.79 -5.69 4.33
C THR A 442 9.89 -4.29 3.73
N HIS A 443 10.54 -3.37 4.46
CA HIS A 443 10.72 -1.97 4.06
C HIS A 443 12.18 -1.52 4.16
N ARG A 444 13.08 -2.13 3.38
CA ARG A 444 14.53 -1.95 3.51
C ARG A 444 15.09 -1.05 2.43
N LYS A 445 16.14 -0.29 2.76
CA LYS A 445 16.86 0.57 1.79
C LYS A 445 17.42 -0.22 0.59
N LYS A 446 17.71 -1.50 0.75
CA LYS A 446 18.25 -2.36 -0.32
C LYS A 446 17.20 -2.86 -1.32
N ASP A 447 15.91 -2.70 -1.03
CA ASP A 447 14.84 -3.33 -1.82
C ASP A 447 14.79 -2.77 -3.25
N ALA A 448 15.09 -1.48 -3.44
CA ALA A 448 15.25 -0.89 -4.76
C ALA A 448 16.40 -1.52 -5.57
N MET A 449 17.50 -1.91 -4.92
CA MET A 449 18.61 -2.60 -5.59
C MET A 449 18.24 -4.03 -5.97
N SER A 450 17.46 -4.73 -5.13
CA SER A 450 16.95 -6.06 -5.46
C SER A 450 16.07 -6.04 -6.71
N VAL A 451 15.15 -5.06 -6.82
CA VAL A 451 14.33 -4.89 -8.02
C VAL A 451 15.19 -4.58 -9.24
N LYS A 452 16.16 -3.67 -9.14
CA LYS A 452 17.07 -3.35 -10.26
C LYS A 452 17.86 -4.58 -10.73
N LYS A 453 18.35 -5.39 -9.79
CA LYS A 453 19.06 -6.65 -10.12
C LYS A 453 18.13 -7.62 -10.84
N TYR A 454 16.91 -7.80 -10.34
CA TYR A 454 15.91 -8.67 -10.97
C TYR A 454 15.47 -8.16 -12.35
N ALA A 455 15.37 -6.85 -12.54
CA ALA A 455 15.08 -6.27 -13.84
C ALA A 455 16.13 -6.66 -14.90
N LEU A 456 17.43 -6.70 -14.53
CA LEU A 456 18.50 -7.11 -15.44
C LEU A 456 18.41 -8.57 -15.91
N GLU A 457 17.73 -9.42 -15.15
CA GLU A 457 17.48 -10.84 -15.48
C GLU A 457 16.37 -11.01 -16.53
N ALA A 458 15.70 -9.92 -16.96
CA ALA A 458 14.72 -9.97 -18.03
C ALA A 458 15.37 -10.43 -19.34
N LYS A 459 14.71 -11.40 -20.02
CA LYS A 459 15.12 -11.86 -21.35
C LYS A 459 14.86 -10.76 -22.38
N GLU A 460 13.67 -10.19 -22.34
CA GLU A 460 13.27 -9.08 -23.18
C GLU A 460 13.91 -7.78 -22.70
N LYS A 461 14.63 -7.10 -23.59
CA LYS A 461 15.37 -5.87 -23.24
C LYS A 461 14.54 -4.62 -23.44
N THR A 462 13.60 -4.64 -24.39
CA THR A 462 12.70 -3.53 -24.66
C THR A 462 11.24 -3.92 -24.43
N THR A 463 10.40 -2.92 -24.21
CA THR A 463 8.95 -3.07 -24.15
C THR A 463 8.36 -3.59 -25.47
N LYS A 464 8.98 -3.25 -26.61
CA LYS A 464 8.55 -3.77 -27.91
C LYS A 464 8.71 -5.28 -27.99
N ASP A 465 9.84 -5.79 -27.51
CA ASP A 465 10.17 -7.21 -27.57
C ASP A 465 9.18 -8.06 -26.74
N SER A 466 8.81 -7.59 -25.55
CA SER A 466 7.85 -8.30 -24.69
C SER A 466 6.41 -8.26 -25.21
N LEU A 467 6.07 -7.31 -26.09
CA LEU A 467 4.72 -7.15 -26.64
C LEU A 467 4.55 -7.73 -28.06
N GLN A 468 5.60 -8.28 -28.70
CA GLN A 468 5.53 -8.71 -30.11
C GLN A 468 4.42 -9.72 -30.43
N ILE A 469 4.10 -10.60 -29.47
CA ILE A 469 3.10 -11.66 -29.63
C ILE A 469 1.73 -11.30 -29.04
N ILE A 470 1.57 -10.07 -28.55
CA ILE A 470 0.36 -9.62 -27.87
C ILE A 470 -0.45 -8.72 -28.80
N ASP A 471 -1.70 -9.09 -29.07
CA ASP A 471 -2.62 -8.20 -29.76
C ASP A 471 -3.09 -7.09 -28.82
N MET A 472 -2.38 -5.97 -28.83
CA MET A 472 -2.72 -4.81 -28.02
C MET A 472 -4.06 -4.17 -28.40
N LYS A 473 -4.59 -4.41 -29.61
CA LYS A 473 -5.85 -3.79 -30.05
C LYS A 473 -7.07 -4.44 -29.42
N SER A 474 -6.94 -5.67 -28.95
CA SER A 474 -8.04 -6.41 -28.36
C SER A 474 -8.19 -6.17 -26.85
N VAL A 475 -7.19 -5.55 -26.22
CA VAL A 475 -7.22 -5.19 -24.79
C VAL A 475 -7.74 -3.76 -24.64
N ASN A 476 -8.84 -3.58 -23.90
CA ASN A 476 -9.31 -2.24 -23.55
C ASN A 476 -8.34 -1.59 -22.55
N MET A 477 -7.56 -0.61 -23.00
CA MET A 477 -6.61 0.13 -22.17
C MET A 477 -7.20 1.39 -21.53
N SER A 478 -8.48 1.73 -21.77
CA SER A 478 -9.15 2.89 -21.18
C SER A 478 -9.57 2.64 -19.74
N ARG A 479 -9.25 3.60 -18.86
CA ARG A 479 -9.75 3.67 -17.49
C ARG A 479 -11.07 4.45 -17.35
N VAL A 480 -11.49 5.14 -18.41
CA VAL A 480 -12.68 6.01 -18.44
C VAL A 480 -13.78 5.41 -19.28
#